data_AF-A0A354YDN4-F1
#
_entry.id   AF-A0A354YDN4-F1
#
_cell.length_a   1.000
_cell.length_b   1.000
_cell.length_c   1.000
_cell.angle_alpha   90.00
_cell.angle_beta   90.00
_cell.angle_gamma   90.00
#
_symmetry.space_group_name_H-M   'P 1'
#
loop_
_entity.id
_entity.type
_entity.pdbx_description
1 polymer ?
#
loop_
_entity_poly.entity_id
_entity_poly.type
_entity_poly.pdbx_seq_one_letter_code
_entity_poly.pdbx_strand_id
1 'polypeptide(L)' 'MHRPIPALVLIALGTLFLLDNLGLAGIDAGRLIGTWWPALLILAGVNRLLRRVDGSSVAG' A
#
# COMPACT_ATOMS: atom_id res chain seq x y z
N MET A 1 17.02 -15.93 4.98
CA MET A 1 16.82 -14.61 4.32
C MET A 1 15.72 -13.85 5.07
N HIS A 2 16.05 -13.22 6.20
CA HIS A 2 15.06 -12.46 7.00
C HIS A 2 14.86 -11.12 6.32
N ARG A 3 13.72 -10.90 5.64
CA ARG A 3 13.42 -9.61 5.00
C ARG A 3 12.86 -8.69 6.09
N PRO A 4 13.56 -7.62 6.51
CA PRO A 4 13.08 -6.72 7.56
C PRO A 4 12.01 -5.74 7.08
N ILE A 5 11.56 -5.85 5.83
CA ILE A 5 10.55 -5.00 5.20
C ILE A 5 9.26 -4.87 6.06
N PRO A 6 8.62 -5.96 6.54
CA PRO A 6 7.40 -5.81 7.34
C PRO A 6 7.68 -5.14 8.70
N ALA A 7 8.86 -5.36 9.30
CA ALA A 7 9.22 -4.73 10.56
C ALA A 7 9.37 -3.21 10.41
N LEU A 8 10.05 -2.76 9.34
CA LEU A 8 10.17 -1.33 9.03
C LEU A 8 8.82 -0.67 8.75
N VAL A 9 7.94 -1.34 8.00
CA VAL A 9 6.58 -0.84 7.75
C VAL A 9 5.80 -0.72 9.07
N LEU A 10 5.89 -1.72 9.94
CA LEU A 10 5.20 -1.71 11.24
C LEU A 10 5.66 -0.55 12.12
N ILE A 11 6.98 -0.32 12.18
CA ILE A 11 7.57 0.79 12.93
C ILE A 11 7.07 2.13 12.37
N ALA A 12 7.15 2.33 11.05
CA ALA A 12 6.66 3.56 10.43
C ALA A 12 5.17 3.80 10.69
N LEU A 13 4.33 2.76 10.60
CA LEU A 13 2.90 2.84 10.87
C LEU A 13 2.63 3.20 12.34
N GLY A 14 3.34 2.57 13.28
CA GLY A 14 3.22 2.83 14.71
C GLY A 14 3.66 4.24 15.09
N THR A 15 4.78 4.71 14.53
CA THR A 15 5.24 6.10 14.74
C THR A 15 4.25 7.10 14.17
N LEU A 16 3.71 6.87 12.97
CA LEU A 16 2.70 7.76 12.37
C LEU A 16 1.44 7.85 13.23
N PHE A 17 0.96 6.70 13.72
CA PHE A 17 -0.21 6.61 14.60
C PHE A 17 0.02 7.32 15.95
N LEU A 18 1.22 7.19 16.53
CA LEU A 18 1.56 7.86 17.77
C LEU A 18 1.63 9.38 17.58
N LEU A 19 2.23 9.84 16.48
CA LEU A 19 2.35 11.26 16.13
C LEU A 19 0.99 11.92 15.88
N ASP A 20 0.08 11.17 15.24
CA ASP A 20 -1.32 11.53 15.01
C ASP A 20 -2.09 11.63 16.33
N ASN A 21 -1.90 10.65 17.23
CA ASN A 21 -2.51 10.64 18.55
C ASN A 21 -2.06 11.82 19.43
N LEU A 22 -0.79 12.21 19.32
CA LEU A 22 -0.24 13.38 20.01
C LEU A 22 -0.68 14.71 19.39
N GLY A 23 -1.34 14.71 18.23
CA GLY A 23 -1.73 15.92 17.50
C GLY A 23 -0.54 16.73 16.99
N LEU A 24 0.67 16.18 17.01
CA LEU A 24 1.91 16.87 16.63
C LEU A 24 2.09 16.93 15.11
N ALA A 25 1.51 15.97 14.40
CA ALA A 25 1.70 15.87 12.97
C ALA A 25 0.86 16.91 12.20
N GLY A 26 -0.34 17.27 12.68
CA GLY A 26 -1.32 18.03 11.89
C GLY A 26 -1.73 17.31 10.59
N ILE A 27 -1.32 16.05 10.43
CA ILE A 27 -1.58 15.18 9.28
C ILE A 27 -2.27 13.95 9.84
N ASP A 28 -3.47 13.66 9.34
CA ASP A 28 -4.21 12.45 9.68
C ASP A 28 -3.46 11.21 9.15
N ALA A 29 -2.72 10.53 10.02
CA ALA A 29 -2.01 9.30 9.68
C ALA A 29 -2.97 8.24 9.09
N GLY A 30 -4.15 8.13 9.69
CA GLY A 30 -5.23 7.26 9.21
C GLY A 30 -5.70 7.63 7.80
N ARG A 31 -5.77 8.93 7.46
CA ARG A 31 -6.13 9.40 6.11
C ARG A 31 -5.07 9.03 5.09
N LEU A 32 -3.79 9.19 5.42
CA LEU A 32 -2.68 8.78 4.55
C LEU A 32 -2.77 7.28 4.26
N ILE A 33 -2.75 6.44 5.29
CA ILE A 33 -2.80 4.97 5.14
C ILE A 33 -4.06 4.55 4.36
N GLY A 34 -5.21 5.13 4.69
CA GLY A 34 -6.47 4.88 4.00
C GLY A 34 -6.53 5.38 2.55
N THR A 35 -5.69 6.35 2.16
CA THR A 35 -5.58 6.85 0.77
C THR A 35 -4.63 6.00 -0.07
N TRP A 36 -3.51 5.54 0.52
CA TRP A 36 -2.50 4.74 -0.19
C TRP A 36 -2.93 3.28 -0.43
N TRP A 37 -3.72 2.69 0.48
CA TRP A 37 -4.18 1.30 0.36
C TRP A 37 -5.09 1.07 -0.86
N PRO A 38 -6.12 1.90 -1.13
CA PRO A 38 -6.90 1.83 -2.36
C PRO A 38 -6.04 1.93 -3.62
N ALA A 39 -5.04 2.80 -3.66
CA ALA A 39 -4.16 2.94 -4.82
C ALA A 39 -3.36 1.66 -5.10
N LEU A 40 -2.84 1.00 -4.06
CA LEU A 40 -2.17 -0.29 -4.20
C LEU A 40 -3.12 -1.39 -4.68
N LEU A 41 -4.36 -1.42 -4.19
CA LEU A 41 -5.38 -2.37 -4.65
C LEU A 41 -5.76 -2.15 -6.11
N ILE A 42 -5.93 -0.89 -6.53
CA ILE A 42 -6.19 -0.52 -7.93
C ILE A 42 -5.03 -0.98 -8.81
N LEU A 43 -3.78 -0.68 -8.43
CA LEU A 43 -2.61 -1.08 -9.20
C LEU A 43 -2.48 -2.61 -9.30
N ALA A 44 -2.73 -3.34 -8.22
CA ALA A 44 -2.74 -4.80 -8.22
C ALA A 44 -3.85 -5.36 -9.13
N GLY A 45 -5.04 -4.76 -9.11
CA GLY A 45 -6.16 -5.12 -9.98
C GLY A 45 -5.88 -4.85 -11.46
N VAL A 46 -5.32 -3.68 -11.78
CA VAL A 46 -4.91 -3.30 -13.14
C VAL A 46 -3.81 -4.23 -13.66
N ASN A 47 -2.79 -4.53 -12.85
CA ASN A 47 -1.73 -5.47 -13.21
C ASN A 47 -2.27 -6.88 -13.49
N ARG A 48 -3.28 -7.34 -12.72
CA ARG A 48 -3.99 -8.59 -13.00
C ARG A 48 -4.78 -8.55 -14.31
N LEU A 49 -5.40 -7.41 -14.66
CA LEU A 49 -6.16 -7.25 -15.89
C LEU A 49 -5.25 -7.26 -17.12
N LEU A 50 -4.17 -6.49 -17.09
CA LEU A 50 -3.17 -6.40 -18.17
C LEU A 50 -2.58 -7.77 -18.50
N ARG A 51 -2.19 -8.54 -17.48
CA ARG A 51 -1.70 -9.92 -17.64
C ARG A 51 -2.69 -10.87 -18.31
N ARG A 52 -4.01 -10.64 -18.17
CA ARG A 52 -5.02 -11.44 -18.86
C ARG A 52 -5.13 -11.08 -20.34
N VAL A 53 -5.02 -9.79 -20.67
CA VAL A 53 -5.12 -9.28 -22.05
C VAL A 53 -3.94 -9.77 -22.89
N ASP A 54 -2.74 -9.76 -22.34
CA ASP A 54 -1.54 -10.24 -23.05
C ASP A 54 -1.60 -11.75 -23.36
N GLY A 55 -2.25 -12.54 -22.48
CA GLY A 55 -2.39 -13.98 -22.64
C GLY A 55 -3.42 -14.43 -23.69
N SER A 56 -4.39 -13.57 -24.05
CA SER A 56 -5.41 -13.91 -25.05
C SER A 56 -4.96 -13.75 -26.50
N SER A 57 -3.81 -13.11 -26.75
CA SER A 57 -3.33 -12.86 -28.13
C SER A 57 -2.51 -14.03 -28.71
N VAL A 58 -2.21 -15.06 -27.92
CA VAL A 58 -1.35 -16.20 -28.33
C VAL A 58 -2.14 -17.48 -28.62
N ALA A 59 -3.46 -17.47 -28.39
CA ALA A 59 -4.34 -18.64 -28.54
C ALA A 59 -5.41 -18.48 -29.64
N GLY A 60 -5.28 -17.46 -30.50
CA GLY A 60 -6.15 -17.22 -31.66
C GLY A 60 -5.56 -17.75 -32.95
#